data_AF-A0A522X865-F1
#
_entry.id   AF-A0A522X865-F1
#
_cell.length_a   1.000
_cell.length_b   1.000
_cell.length_c   1.000
_cell.angle_alpha   90.00
_cell.angle_beta   90.00
_cell.angle_gamma   90.00
#
_symmetry.space_group_name_H-M   'P 1'
#
loop_
_entity.id
_entity.type
_entity.pdbx_description
1 polymer ?
#
loop_
_entity_poly.entity_id
_entity_poly.type
_entity_poly.pdbx_seq_one_letter_code
_entity_poly.pdbx_strand_id
1 'polypeptide(L)'
;MHIANAHFSDQQTGVTTMQKHITHLILTALLGAAALPAGAVPFSANPADTPGPLNGGSVTYTVTSPGASAPGAATLTFDLLGYLSVDGANCCTDTFSLTVNGNPLFSGGFNMGGGGSNFINFIDPGVTIVSSYTPGMWGGGLTQFSVAHTLLSGANTYLFDYGNMQGLGDEGWGLHSVAITADVSAGGAGGVVPEPATLALIGLGLAGLGVSRRRVAA
;
A
#
# COMPACT_ATOMS: atom_id res chain seq x y z
N MET A 1 -53.89 8.10 34.45
CA MET A 1 -53.05 7.91 35.65
C MET A 1 -51.78 8.77 35.43
N HIS A 2 -51.83 10.09 35.59
CA HIS A 2 -51.80 10.94 36.81
C HIS A 2 -50.39 11.04 37.46
N ILE A 3 -49.83 12.28 37.43
CA ILE A 3 -48.91 12.92 38.42
C ILE A 3 -47.40 12.55 38.29
N ALA A 4 -46.35 13.39 38.44
CA ALA A 4 -46.15 14.79 38.88
C ALA A 4 -44.81 15.37 38.35
N ASN A 5 -44.79 16.71 38.25
CA ASN A 5 -43.63 17.61 38.33
C ASN A 5 -42.85 17.48 39.65
N ALA A 6 -41.54 17.74 39.62
CA ALA A 6 -40.84 18.35 40.75
C ALA A 6 -39.74 19.30 40.26
N HIS A 7 -40.09 20.57 40.32
CA HIS A 7 -39.25 21.75 40.23
C HIS A 7 -38.42 21.84 41.52
N PHE A 8 -37.11 22.11 41.45
CA PHE A 8 -36.32 22.49 42.63
C PHE A 8 -35.54 23.76 42.36
N SER A 9 -35.75 24.72 43.25
CA SER A 9 -35.32 26.12 43.20
C SER A 9 -34.22 26.33 44.24
N ASP A 10 -33.11 26.88 43.77
CA ASP A 10 -32.36 28.03 44.31
C ASP A 10 -31.96 28.08 45.80
N GLN A 11 -30.65 28.11 46.07
CA GLN A 11 -30.07 28.84 47.20
C GLN A 11 -28.66 29.32 46.86
N GLN A 12 -28.55 30.64 46.84
CA GLN A 12 -27.40 31.48 46.55
C GLN A 12 -26.77 31.92 47.89
N THR A 13 -25.47 31.72 48.11
CA THR A 13 -24.72 32.46 49.14
C THR A 13 -23.35 32.83 48.61
N GLY A 14 -23.16 34.14 48.40
CA GLY A 14 -21.91 34.72 47.97
C GLY A 14 -20.87 34.83 49.09
N VAL A 15 -19.60 34.79 48.69
CA VAL A 15 -18.48 35.37 49.44
C VAL A 15 -17.62 36.14 48.44
N THR A 16 -17.69 37.46 48.53
CA THR A 16 -16.84 38.43 47.84
C THR A 16 -15.46 38.43 48.46
N THR A 17 -14.41 38.12 47.68
CA THR A 17 -13.02 38.43 48.07
C THR A 17 -12.23 39.02 46.90
N MET A 18 -11.74 40.22 47.16
CA MET A 18 -10.72 41.06 46.53
C MET A 18 -9.84 40.49 45.40
N GLN A 19 -9.89 41.21 44.26
CA GLN A 19 -8.78 42.00 43.71
C GLN A 19 -7.38 41.37 43.67
N LYS A 20 -6.96 40.93 42.48
CA LYS A 20 -5.63 41.21 41.90
C LYS A 20 -5.67 40.97 40.39
N HIS A 21 -5.59 42.07 39.63
CA HIS A 21 -5.34 42.04 38.19
C HIS A 21 -3.97 41.40 37.93
N ILE A 22 -3.97 40.20 37.36
CA ILE A 22 -2.81 39.65 36.65
C ILE A 22 -3.34 39.12 35.33
N THR A 23 -3.37 40.01 34.33
CA THR A 23 -3.62 39.70 32.93
C THR A 23 -2.43 38.89 32.40
N HIS A 24 -2.45 37.56 32.55
CA HIS A 24 -1.53 36.67 31.85
C HIS A 24 -2.07 36.41 30.44
N LEU A 25 -1.66 37.27 29.50
CA LEU A 25 -1.82 37.02 28.08
C LEU A 25 -0.72 36.02 27.66
N ILE A 26 -0.97 34.72 27.87
CA ILE A 26 -0.15 33.65 27.29
C ILE A 26 -0.60 33.51 25.83
N LEU A 27 0.08 34.22 24.94
CA LEU A 27 -0.09 34.06 23.49
C LEU A 27 0.72 32.84 23.05
N THR A 28 0.14 31.64 23.19
CA THR A 28 0.70 30.41 22.62
C THR A 28 0.44 30.42 21.11
N ALA A 29 1.29 31.09 20.35
CA ALA A 29 1.29 30.97 18.90
C ALA A 29 1.86 29.59 18.53
N LEU A 30 0.99 28.57 18.45
CA LEU A 30 1.31 27.33 17.74
C LEU A 30 1.47 27.68 16.25
N LEU A 31 2.68 28.03 15.82
CA LEU A 31 3.05 27.94 14.42
C LEU A 31 3.23 26.45 14.10
N GLY A 32 2.13 25.79 13.75
CA GLY A 32 2.18 24.50 13.08
C GLY A 32 2.78 24.71 11.70
N ALA A 33 4.09 24.52 11.56
CA ALA A 33 4.71 24.39 10.25
C ALA A 33 4.11 23.14 9.59
N ALA A 34 3.17 23.33 8.68
CA ALA A 34 2.68 22.25 7.83
C ALA A 34 3.86 21.76 6.99
N ALA A 35 4.40 20.60 7.36
CA ALA A 35 5.35 19.89 6.49
C ALA A 35 4.60 19.60 5.18
N LEU A 36 5.03 20.24 4.09
CA LEU A 36 4.52 19.89 2.77
C LEU A 36 4.91 18.43 2.50
N PRO A 37 3.99 17.59 2.00
CA PRO A 37 4.30 16.21 1.69
C PRO A 37 5.47 16.18 0.71
N ALA A 38 6.48 15.36 1.02
CA ALA A 38 7.56 15.07 0.08
C ALA A 38 6.93 14.66 -1.26
N GLY A 39 7.37 15.30 -2.35
CA GLY A 39 6.80 15.06 -3.67
C GLY A 39 6.86 13.57 -4.01
N ALA A 40 5.70 12.97 -4.27
CA ALA A 40 5.65 11.60 -4.72
C ALA A 40 6.26 11.51 -6.13
N VAL A 41 7.14 10.53 -6.33
CA VAL A 41 7.77 10.25 -7.62
C VAL A 41 7.13 8.99 -8.19
N PRO A 42 6.61 9.02 -9.43
CA PRO A 42 6.12 7.82 -10.08
C PRO A 42 7.25 6.79 -10.25
N PHE A 43 6.98 5.56 -9.86
CA PHE A 43 7.81 4.39 -10.05
C PHE A 43 7.10 3.40 -10.97
N SER A 44 7.86 2.80 -11.89
CA SER A 44 7.39 1.71 -12.74
C SER A 44 8.51 0.70 -12.98
N ALA A 45 8.18 -0.58 -12.92
CA ALA A 45 9.08 -1.68 -13.27
C ALA A 45 8.32 -2.78 -14.01
N ASN A 46 8.90 -3.26 -15.11
CA ASN A 46 8.33 -4.32 -15.95
C ASN A 46 9.35 -5.47 -16.04
N PRO A 47 9.34 -6.42 -15.10
CA PRO A 47 10.16 -7.62 -15.21
C PRO A 47 9.94 -8.35 -16.54
N ALA A 48 10.98 -9.02 -17.03
CA ALA A 48 10.86 -9.81 -18.26
C ALA A 48 9.84 -10.94 -18.09
N ASP A 49 9.06 -11.19 -19.12
CA ASP A 49 8.08 -12.28 -19.12
C ASP A 49 8.74 -13.64 -18.95
N THR A 50 8.01 -14.57 -18.33
CA THR A 50 8.38 -15.98 -18.26
C THR A 50 7.20 -16.79 -18.80
N PRO A 51 6.96 -16.78 -20.12
CA PRO A 51 5.73 -17.32 -20.68
C PRO A 51 5.58 -18.82 -20.46
N GLY A 52 6.63 -19.58 -20.17
CA GLY A 52 6.54 -21.03 -19.94
C GLY A 52 6.49 -21.85 -21.24
N PRO A 53 6.00 -23.11 -21.20
CA PRO A 53 5.44 -23.77 -20.03
C PRO A 53 6.54 -24.15 -19.02
N LEU A 54 6.32 -23.79 -17.77
CA LEU A 54 7.09 -24.26 -16.62
C LEU A 54 6.40 -25.48 -16.02
N ASN A 55 7.18 -26.50 -15.63
CA ASN A 55 6.67 -27.68 -14.95
C ASN A 55 6.70 -27.49 -13.44
N GLY A 56 5.70 -26.79 -12.91
CA GLY A 56 5.71 -26.36 -11.52
C GLY A 56 6.89 -25.42 -11.20
N GLY A 57 7.33 -25.45 -9.96
CA GLY A 57 8.38 -24.62 -9.40
C GLY A 57 7.96 -23.16 -9.22
N SER A 58 8.99 -22.32 -9.07
CA SER A 58 8.83 -20.90 -8.75
C SER A 58 9.56 -19.97 -9.71
N VAL A 59 8.99 -18.79 -9.93
CA VAL A 59 9.65 -17.64 -10.56
C VAL A 59 9.79 -16.53 -9.53
N THR A 60 10.99 -15.99 -9.38
CA THR A 60 11.25 -14.84 -8.49
C THR A 60 11.75 -13.65 -9.29
N TYR A 61 11.06 -12.52 -9.19
CA TYR A 61 11.57 -11.23 -9.66
C TYR A 61 12.07 -10.38 -8.50
N THR A 62 13.16 -9.66 -8.74
CA THR A 62 13.67 -8.64 -7.82
C THR A 62 13.71 -7.29 -8.53
N VAL A 63 13.07 -6.28 -7.95
CA VAL A 63 13.10 -4.89 -8.45
C VAL A 63 13.64 -3.98 -7.36
N THR A 64 14.40 -2.95 -7.75
CA THR A 64 14.93 -1.97 -6.79
C THR A 64 14.16 -0.66 -6.92
N SER A 65 13.50 -0.22 -5.85
CA SER A 65 12.76 1.04 -5.80
C SER A 65 13.59 2.16 -5.17
N PRO A 66 13.57 3.39 -5.71
CA PRO A 66 14.26 4.53 -5.11
C PRO A 66 13.59 5.06 -3.83
N GLY A 67 12.40 4.56 -3.49
CA GLY A 67 11.61 5.02 -2.35
C GLY A 67 10.57 3.99 -1.91
N ALA A 68 9.95 4.23 -0.76
CA ALA A 68 8.81 3.44 -0.31
C ALA A 68 7.50 4.07 -0.81
N SER A 69 6.50 3.23 -1.08
CA SER A 69 5.13 3.70 -1.31
C SER A 69 4.39 3.87 0.03
N ALA A 70 3.25 4.57 0.01
CA ALA A 70 2.29 4.43 1.10
C ALA A 70 1.79 2.98 1.20
N PRO A 71 1.31 2.53 2.38
CA PRO A 71 0.79 1.18 2.54
C PRO A 71 -0.33 0.85 1.54
N GLY A 72 -0.18 -0.25 0.79
CA GLY A 72 -1.16 -0.69 -0.20
C GLY A 72 -1.30 0.19 -1.44
N ALA A 73 -0.41 1.18 -1.63
CA ALA A 73 -0.49 2.13 -2.75
C ALA A 73 0.26 1.67 -4.00
N ALA A 74 1.08 0.61 -3.92
CA ALA A 74 1.72 0.02 -5.09
C ALA A 74 0.79 -1.02 -5.73
N THR A 75 0.78 -1.10 -7.06
CA THR A 75 -0.01 -2.08 -7.81
C THR A 75 0.93 -3.01 -8.57
N LEU A 76 0.73 -4.32 -8.43
CA LEU A 76 1.31 -5.36 -9.28
C LEU A 76 0.19 -5.89 -10.19
N THR A 77 0.41 -5.89 -11.50
CA THR A 77 -0.46 -6.58 -12.46
C THR A 77 0.32 -7.66 -13.19
N PHE A 78 -0.34 -8.77 -13.50
CA PHE A 78 0.23 -9.84 -14.32
C PHE A 78 -0.85 -10.74 -14.89
N ASP A 79 -0.48 -11.42 -15.97
CA ASP A 79 -1.22 -12.51 -16.58
C ASP A 79 -0.60 -13.83 -16.12
N LEU A 80 -1.41 -14.69 -15.51
CA LEU A 80 -1.07 -16.08 -15.22
C LEU A 80 -1.57 -16.96 -16.36
N LEU A 81 -0.63 -17.63 -17.02
CA LEU A 81 -0.88 -18.51 -18.15
C LEU A 81 -0.95 -19.96 -17.68
N GLY A 82 -1.99 -20.68 -18.09
CA GLY A 82 -2.08 -22.13 -17.98
C GLY A 82 -1.89 -22.78 -19.35
N TYR A 83 -1.19 -23.91 -19.39
CA TYR A 83 -0.95 -24.71 -20.57
C TYR A 83 -1.56 -26.10 -20.40
N LEU A 84 -2.20 -26.60 -21.46
CA LEU A 84 -2.79 -27.93 -21.50
C LEU A 84 -3.86 -28.15 -20.43
N SER A 85 -3.63 -29.00 -19.42
CA SER A 85 -4.62 -29.52 -18.48
C SER A 85 -4.55 -28.94 -17.07
N VAL A 86 -4.03 -27.72 -16.85
CA VAL A 86 -4.02 -27.14 -15.49
C VAL A 86 -5.43 -27.18 -14.89
N ASP A 87 -5.60 -27.95 -13.81
CA ASP A 87 -6.88 -28.50 -13.35
C ASP A 87 -7.56 -27.62 -12.31
N GLY A 88 -6.78 -26.85 -11.54
CA GLY A 88 -7.27 -26.25 -10.31
C GLY A 88 -7.56 -27.37 -9.29
N ALA A 89 -8.79 -27.49 -8.81
CA ALA A 89 -9.18 -28.56 -7.88
C ALA A 89 -9.83 -29.74 -8.62
N ASN A 90 -9.11 -30.86 -8.68
CA ASN A 90 -9.60 -32.17 -9.15
C ASN A 90 -8.85 -33.32 -8.39
N CYS A 91 -8.51 -34.43 -9.07
CA CYS A 91 -7.74 -35.53 -8.48
C CYS A 91 -6.26 -35.19 -8.22
N CYS A 92 -5.77 -34.14 -8.89
CA CYS A 92 -4.48 -33.49 -8.68
C CYS A 92 -4.78 -32.01 -8.54
N THR A 93 -4.34 -31.40 -7.43
CA THR A 93 -4.70 -30.01 -7.14
C THR A 93 -3.53 -29.10 -7.46
N ASP A 94 -3.71 -28.25 -8.47
CA ASP A 94 -2.70 -27.28 -8.88
C ASP A 94 -2.93 -25.98 -8.13
N THR A 95 -1.97 -25.64 -7.28
CA THR A 95 -2.09 -24.47 -6.41
C THR A 95 -1.05 -23.44 -6.82
N PHE A 96 -1.53 -22.33 -7.34
CA PHE A 96 -0.76 -21.11 -7.49
C PHE A 96 -0.62 -20.39 -6.14
N SER A 97 0.55 -19.82 -5.88
CA SER A 97 0.78 -18.91 -4.77
C SER A 97 1.58 -17.67 -5.21
N LEU A 98 1.26 -16.54 -4.57
CA LEU A 98 1.96 -15.27 -4.73
C LEU A 98 2.44 -14.79 -3.36
N THR A 99 3.73 -14.51 -3.26
CA THR A 99 4.36 -13.87 -2.10
C THR A 99 5.10 -12.62 -2.54
N VAL A 100 4.87 -11.49 -1.87
CA VAL A 100 5.58 -10.23 -2.13
C VAL A 100 6.30 -9.79 -0.87
N ASN A 101 7.62 -9.60 -0.97
CA ASN A 101 8.48 -9.23 0.17
C ASN A 101 8.33 -10.19 1.38
N GLY A 102 8.13 -11.48 1.11
CA GLY A 102 7.91 -12.49 2.14
C GLY A 102 6.49 -12.55 2.70
N ASN A 103 5.59 -11.64 2.29
CA ASN A 103 4.17 -11.68 2.70
C ASN A 103 3.35 -12.47 1.69
N PRO A 104 2.67 -13.56 2.09
CA PRO A 104 1.75 -14.27 1.20
C PRO A 104 0.56 -13.36 0.89
N LEU A 105 0.22 -13.22 -0.39
CA LEU A 105 -0.91 -12.39 -0.85
C LEU A 105 -2.02 -13.24 -1.49
N PHE A 106 -1.67 -14.37 -2.10
CA PHE A 106 -2.65 -15.25 -2.73
C PHE A 106 -2.23 -16.72 -2.64
N SER A 107 -3.21 -17.60 -2.45
CA SER A 107 -3.09 -19.04 -2.69
C SER A 107 -4.42 -19.59 -3.18
N GLY A 108 -4.41 -20.28 -4.32
CA GLY A 108 -5.60 -20.85 -4.94
C GLY A 108 -5.27 -21.55 -6.26
N GLY A 109 -6.28 -22.04 -6.96
CA GLY A 109 -6.10 -22.72 -8.25
C GLY A 109 -7.20 -22.37 -9.22
N PHE A 110 -6.90 -22.54 -10.50
CA PHE A 110 -7.79 -22.21 -11.61
C PHE A 110 -7.86 -23.39 -12.57
N ASN A 111 -9.07 -23.80 -12.95
CA ASN A 111 -9.27 -24.71 -14.06
C ASN A 111 -8.96 -23.96 -15.37
N MET A 112 -7.72 -24.12 -15.81
CA MET A 112 -7.18 -23.59 -17.06
C MET A 112 -6.93 -24.75 -18.01
N GLY A 113 -7.93 -25.62 -18.18
CA GLY A 113 -7.95 -26.66 -19.21
C GLY A 113 -7.98 -28.09 -18.69
N GLY A 114 -7.91 -28.34 -17.39
CA GLY A 114 -7.93 -29.70 -16.87
C GLY A 114 -9.31 -30.32 -16.62
N GLY A 115 -10.34 -29.48 -16.48
CA GLY A 115 -11.71 -29.94 -16.23
C GLY A 115 -12.07 -30.04 -14.74
N GLY A 116 -11.21 -29.55 -13.85
CA GLY A 116 -11.52 -29.34 -12.43
C GLY A 116 -12.30 -28.05 -12.15
N SER A 117 -12.07 -27.46 -10.98
CA SER A 117 -12.75 -26.24 -10.53
C SER A 117 -11.79 -25.19 -9.97
N ASN A 118 -12.19 -23.92 -10.04
CA ASN A 118 -11.44 -22.83 -9.40
C ASN A 118 -11.64 -22.89 -7.89
N PHE A 119 -10.60 -22.61 -7.13
CA PHE A 119 -10.67 -22.50 -5.67
C PHE A 119 -9.71 -21.43 -5.14
N ILE A 120 -10.03 -20.91 -3.96
CA ILE A 120 -9.19 -19.94 -3.25
C ILE A 120 -8.99 -20.47 -1.83
N ASN A 121 -7.73 -20.73 -1.47
CA ASN A 121 -7.35 -21.08 -0.10
C ASN A 121 -7.12 -19.82 0.74
N PHE A 122 -6.52 -18.80 0.12
CA PHE A 122 -6.20 -17.53 0.76
C PHE A 122 -6.18 -16.39 -0.26
N ILE A 123 -6.74 -15.24 0.11
CA ILE A 123 -6.67 -14.01 -0.66
C ILE A 123 -6.55 -12.82 0.29
N ASP A 124 -5.49 -12.04 0.13
CA ASP A 124 -5.34 -10.76 0.83
C ASP A 124 -6.36 -9.74 0.29
N PRO A 125 -6.91 -8.83 1.12
CA PRO A 125 -7.87 -7.82 0.67
C PRO A 125 -7.38 -6.92 -0.47
N GLY A 126 -6.06 -6.79 -0.66
CA GLY A 126 -5.46 -6.05 -1.77
C GLY A 126 -5.41 -6.80 -3.10
N VAL A 127 -5.74 -8.10 -3.14
CA VAL A 127 -5.69 -8.92 -4.35
C VAL A 127 -7.05 -8.94 -5.06
N THR A 128 -7.03 -8.65 -6.35
CA THR A 128 -8.19 -8.76 -7.25
C THR A 128 -7.85 -9.70 -8.41
N ILE A 129 -8.66 -10.74 -8.59
CA ILE A 129 -8.69 -11.54 -9.82
C ILE A 129 -9.57 -10.78 -10.81
N VAL A 130 -8.96 -10.17 -11.82
CA VAL A 130 -9.63 -9.30 -12.79
C VAL A 130 -10.48 -10.12 -13.75
N SER A 131 -9.93 -11.23 -14.25
CA SER A 131 -10.61 -12.15 -15.14
C SER A 131 -9.99 -13.54 -15.05
N SER A 132 -10.75 -14.56 -15.42
CA SER A 132 -10.25 -15.92 -15.60
C SER A 132 -10.98 -16.56 -16.78
N TYR A 133 -10.23 -17.16 -17.69
CA TYR A 133 -10.72 -17.72 -18.94
C TYR A 133 -10.09 -19.08 -19.22
N THR A 134 -10.92 -20.03 -19.65
CA THR A 134 -10.50 -21.31 -20.21
C THR A 134 -11.25 -21.55 -21.53
N PRO A 135 -10.54 -21.93 -22.62
CA PRO A 135 -11.17 -22.31 -23.88
C PRO A 135 -11.76 -23.74 -23.85
N GLY A 136 -11.59 -24.48 -22.75
CA GLY A 136 -12.03 -25.87 -22.61
C GLY A 136 -10.87 -26.83 -22.35
N MET A 137 -11.18 -28.12 -22.35
CA MET A 137 -10.26 -29.18 -21.94
C MET A 137 -9.00 -29.22 -22.82
N TRP A 138 -7.82 -29.35 -22.20
CA TRP A 138 -6.48 -29.32 -22.81
C TRP A 138 -6.10 -28.02 -23.53
N GLY A 139 -6.90 -26.98 -23.41
CA GLY A 139 -6.70 -25.73 -24.13
C GLY A 139 -5.89 -24.68 -23.36
N GLY A 140 -5.44 -24.97 -22.14
CA GLY A 140 -4.81 -23.99 -21.27
C GLY A 140 -5.79 -22.95 -20.73
N GLY A 141 -5.28 -21.77 -20.38
CA GLY A 141 -6.10 -20.69 -19.89
C GLY A 141 -5.30 -19.46 -19.51
N LEU A 142 -6.04 -18.43 -19.09
CA LEU A 142 -5.50 -17.14 -18.70
C LEU A 142 -6.25 -16.65 -17.46
N THR A 143 -5.52 -16.26 -16.42
CA THR A 143 -6.08 -15.55 -15.27
C THR A 143 -5.32 -14.27 -15.04
N GLN A 144 -6.02 -13.14 -14.95
CA GLN A 144 -5.41 -11.82 -14.82
C GLN A 144 -5.55 -11.31 -13.39
N PHE A 145 -4.47 -10.74 -12.86
CA PHE A 145 -4.40 -10.25 -11.49
C PHE A 145 -4.08 -8.76 -11.42
N SER A 146 -4.65 -8.11 -10.40
CA SER A 146 -4.24 -6.79 -9.92
C SER A 146 -4.08 -6.87 -8.40
N VAL A 147 -2.92 -6.50 -7.89
CA VAL A 147 -2.51 -6.73 -6.50
C VAL A 147 -1.97 -5.43 -5.89
N ALA A 148 -2.77 -4.85 -5.00
CA ALA A 148 -2.35 -3.77 -4.13
C ALA A 148 -1.37 -4.29 -3.08
N HIS A 149 -0.22 -3.64 -2.93
CA HIS A 149 0.82 -3.99 -1.96
C HIS A 149 1.61 -2.75 -1.54
N THR A 150 2.55 -2.94 -0.62
CA THR A 150 3.50 -1.88 -0.20
C THR A 150 4.84 -2.11 -0.87
N LEU A 151 5.34 -1.11 -1.58
CA LEU A 151 6.69 -1.10 -2.12
C LEU A 151 7.66 -0.57 -1.05
N LEU A 152 8.72 -1.33 -0.77
CA LEU A 152 9.80 -0.93 0.12
C LEU A 152 10.83 -0.07 -0.64
N SER A 153 11.53 0.82 0.06
CA SER A 153 12.74 1.43 -0.50
C SER A 153 13.84 0.36 -0.61
N GLY A 154 14.52 0.30 -1.76
CA GLY A 154 15.49 -0.75 -2.06
C GLY A 154 14.86 -1.96 -2.75
N ALA A 155 15.39 -3.16 -2.45
CA ALA A 155 15.00 -4.39 -3.12
C ALA A 155 13.60 -4.86 -2.68
N ASN A 156 12.77 -5.19 -3.66
CA ASN A 156 11.46 -5.83 -3.49
C ASN A 156 11.44 -7.15 -4.26
N THR A 157 10.85 -8.19 -3.67
CA THR A 157 10.81 -9.54 -4.22
C THR A 157 9.38 -9.97 -4.51
N TYR A 158 9.18 -10.62 -5.65
CA TYR A 158 7.90 -11.12 -6.12
C TYR A 158 8.09 -12.59 -6.48
N LEU A 159 7.54 -13.47 -5.65
CA LEU A 159 7.63 -14.92 -5.79
C LEU A 159 6.29 -15.47 -6.26
N PHE A 160 6.31 -16.08 -7.43
CA PHE A 160 5.21 -16.79 -8.07
C PHE A 160 5.54 -18.27 -8.02
N ASP A 161 4.63 -19.14 -7.59
CA ASP A 161 4.92 -20.56 -7.42
C ASP A 161 3.68 -21.42 -7.70
N TYR A 162 3.88 -22.53 -8.40
CA TYR A 162 2.85 -23.56 -8.66
C TYR A 162 3.16 -24.89 -7.96
N GLY A 163 4.15 -24.92 -7.06
CA GLY A 163 4.59 -26.14 -6.39
C GLY A 163 5.02 -27.22 -7.37
N ASN A 164 4.57 -28.46 -7.15
CA ASN A 164 4.89 -29.59 -8.02
C ASN A 164 3.73 -29.87 -8.95
N MET A 165 3.99 -29.93 -10.25
CA MET A 165 3.03 -30.28 -11.31
C MET A 165 3.36 -31.66 -11.91
N GLN A 166 2.40 -32.25 -12.62
CA GLN A 166 2.46 -33.64 -13.09
C GLN A 166 3.41 -33.88 -14.27
N GLY A 167 3.99 -32.83 -14.86
CA GLY A 167 4.91 -32.92 -15.99
C GLY A 167 4.47 -32.11 -17.20
N LEU A 168 5.43 -31.64 -18.02
CA LEU A 168 5.15 -30.85 -19.24
C LEU A 168 4.34 -31.58 -20.32
N GLY A 169 4.22 -32.91 -20.23
CA GLY A 169 3.34 -33.67 -21.13
C GLY A 169 1.86 -33.58 -20.75
N ASP A 170 1.57 -33.11 -19.54
CA ASP A 170 0.24 -32.98 -18.98
C ASP A 170 -0.12 -31.50 -18.85
N GLU A 171 0.66 -30.75 -18.06
CA GLU A 171 0.34 -29.37 -17.70
C GLU A 171 1.59 -28.49 -17.54
N GLY A 172 1.37 -27.17 -17.58
CA GLY A 172 2.41 -26.20 -17.26
C GLY A 172 1.84 -24.80 -17.10
N TRP A 173 2.68 -23.88 -16.64
CA TRP A 173 2.26 -22.50 -16.37
C TRP A 173 3.28 -21.47 -16.82
N GLY A 174 2.89 -20.20 -16.82
CA GLY A 174 3.77 -19.08 -17.12
C GLY A 174 3.22 -17.73 -16.67
N LEU A 175 4.02 -16.70 -16.88
CA LEU A 175 3.73 -15.31 -16.52
C LEU A 175 3.96 -14.40 -17.73
N HIS A 176 3.02 -13.48 -17.95
CA HIS A 176 3.12 -12.44 -18.97
C HIS A 176 2.64 -11.10 -18.41
N SER A 177 3.02 -10.00 -19.06
CA SER A 177 2.55 -8.65 -18.74
C SER A 177 2.80 -8.23 -17.29
N VAL A 178 3.92 -8.68 -16.69
CA VAL A 178 4.23 -8.34 -15.29
C VAL A 178 4.63 -6.87 -15.20
N ALA A 179 3.84 -6.09 -14.46
CA ALA A 179 4.09 -4.67 -14.27
C ALA A 179 3.84 -4.25 -12.82
N ILE A 180 4.73 -3.41 -12.30
CA ILE A 180 4.66 -2.86 -10.95
C ILE A 180 4.66 -1.35 -11.07
N THR A 181 3.68 -0.68 -10.47
CA THR A 181 3.57 0.78 -10.46
C THR A 181 3.30 1.29 -9.05
N ALA A 182 3.85 2.46 -8.71
CA ALA A 182 3.60 3.10 -7.43
C ALA A 182 3.96 4.58 -7.47
N ASP A 183 3.38 5.36 -6.57
CA ASP A 183 3.90 6.67 -6.19
C ASP A 183 4.79 6.49 -4.95
N VAL A 184 6.08 6.82 -5.06
CA VAL A 184 7.06 6.61 -3.99
C VAL A 184 7.55 7.93 -3.40
N SER A 185 7.71 7.99 -2.08
CA SER A 185 8.45 9.08 -1.45
C SER A 185 9.93 8.87 -1.73
N ALA A 186 10.58 9.79 -2.44
CA ALA A 186 12.00 9.72 -2.74
C ALA A 186 12.83 9.67 -1.45
N GLY A 187 13.25 8.45 -1.06
CA GLY A 187 13.95 8.17 0.19
C GLY A 187 15.45 7.93 0.02
N GLY A 188 15.97 7.97 -1.22
CA GLY A 188 17.40 7.73 -1.48
C GLY A 188 18.26 8.95 -1.18
N ALA A 189 19.15 8.85 -0.18
CA ALA A 189 20.47 9.52 0.06
C ALA A 189 20.73 10.99 -0.34
N GLY A 190 19.72 11.71 -0.78
CA GLY A 190 19.71 13.09 -1.24
C GLY A 190 18.27 13.57 -1.24
N GLY A 191 17.48 13.07 -0.27
CA GLY A 191 16.12 13.50 -0.05
C GLY A 191 16.11 15.01 -0.11
N VAL A 192 15.35 15.54 -1.07
CA VAL A 192 15.03 16.96 -1.13
C VAL A 192 14.30 17.22 0.16
N VAL A 193 15.04 17.55 1.21
CA VAL A 193 14.53 18.11 2.45
C VAL A 193 13.65 19.23 1.95
N PRO A 194 12.33 19.20 2.20
CA PRO A 194 11.54 20.37 1.90
C PRO A 194 12.18 21.53 2.66
N GLU A 195 12.84 22.42 1.93
CA GLU A 195 13.34 23.70 2.43
C GLU A 195 12.24 24.73 2.81
N PRO A 196 10.91 24.49 2.76
CA PRO A 196 9.96 25.50 3.21
C PRO A 196 10.14 25.88 4.68
N ALA A 197 10.48 24.92 5.56
CA ALA A 197 10.58 25.20 6.98
C ALA A 197 11.87 25.96 7.34
N THR A 198 13.00 25.63 6.71
CA THR A 198 14.28 26.31 6.92
C THR A 198 14.25 27.73 6.37
N LEU A 199 13.70 27.94 5.18
CA LEU A 199 13.52 29.29 4.62
C LEU A 199 12.50 30.10 5.41
N ALA A 200 11.42 29.48 5.88
CA ALA A 200 10.46 30.15 6.77
C ALA A 200 11.08 30.52 8.12
N LEU A 201 11.89 29.64 8.73
CA LEU A 201 12.60 29.91 9.98
C LEU A 201 13.68 30.99 9.82
N ILE A 202 14.44 30.95 8.72
CA ILE A 202 15.41 32.00 8.37
C ILE A 202 14.66 33.32 8.14
N GLY A 203 13.55 33.29 7.40
CA GLY A 203 12.70 34.46 7.16
C GLY A 203 12.13 35.04 8.45
N LEU A 204 11.62 34.20 9.35
CA LEU A 204 11.13 34.60 10.67
C LEU A 204 12.26 35.13 11.56
N GLY A 205 13.43 34.49 11.55
CA GLY A 205 14.60 34.94 12.30
C GLY A 205 15.07 36.32 11.84
N LEU A 206 15.14 36.55 10.53
CA LEU A 206 15.50 37.84 9.94
C LEU A 206 14.44 38.92 10.21
N ALA A 207 13.15 38.58 10.10
CA ALA A 207 12.07 39.49 10.44
C ALA A 207 12.08 39.88 11.92
N GLY A 208 12.31 38.92 12.82
CA GLY A 208 12.46 39.14 14.26
C GLY A 208 13.66 40.04 14.59
N LEU A 209 14.81 39.81 13.95
CA LEU A 209 16.00 40.67 14.07
C LEU A 209 15.71 42.10 13.59
N GLY A 210 15.00 42.26 12.47
CA GLY A 210 14.60 43.58 11.95
C GLY A 210 13.70 44.37 12.91
N VAL A 211 12.74 43.70 13.54
CA VAL A 211 11.83 44.33 14.54
C VAL A 211 12.58 44.69 15.82
N SER A 212 13.53 43.86 16.27
CA SER A 212 14.30 44.11 17.50
C SER A 212 15.12 45.41 17.46
N ARG A 213 15.67 45.78 16.29
CA ARG A 213 16.48 47.00 16.12
C ARG A 213 15.66 48.29 16.22
N ARG A 214 14.37 48.27 15.88
CA ARG A 214 13.51 49.47 15.98
C ARG A 214 13.18 49.88 17.41
N ARG A 215 13.28 48.96 18.38
CA ARG A 215 13.00 49.25 19.79
C ARG A 215 14.16 49.90 20.55
N VAL A 216 15.36 49.92 19.97
CA VAL A 216 16.56 50.53 20.60
C VAL A 216 16.77 51.97 20.11
N ALA A 217 16.12 52.36 19.02
CA ALA A 217 16.26 53.69 18.40
C ALA A 217 15.07 54.64 18.67
N ALA A 218 14.16 54.27 19.56
CA ALA A 218 13.05 55.11 20.06
C ALA A 218 13.15 55.17 21.58
#